data_AF-A0A0G0SIG4-F1
#
_entry.id   AF-A0A0G0SIG4-F1
#
_cell.length_a   1.000
_cell.length_b   1.000
_cell.length_c   1.000
_cell.angle_alpha   90.00
_cell.angle_beta   90.00
_cell.angle_gamma   90.00
#
_symmetry.space_group_name_H-M   'P 1'
#
loop_
_entity.id
_entity.type
_entity.pdbx_description
1 polymer ?
#
loop_
_entity_poly.entity_id
_entity_poly.type
_entity_poly.pdbx_seq_one_letter_code
_entity_poly.pdbx_strand_id
1 'polypeptide(L)'
;MGNSLMFELSLDIMVYMSIYQLFLRKMAPAGALSVLTYFVFDKWHNLFLGALILFFYFLFVSSKTQVVLVSYFSFAKSLRIRLLVAFLGLATLGWFLGIFIFFNYFNGLAVFLSFFLNALVWSLVKVGDDYKDDKEDDKEIIDEAPNSKIIPFIYIGMVIYGFYLLIESKTGGVVSSPWQTINPNYVWVFLLSTFLLAAMILFSRTPLKILLFFVVVQSFLLHSYLPLTHDLFYGADGWRHIANEQRLVEGKGFKEAELSVDKSEIRNPKSETNFKLQNLKTKAGLLSYANFWGTNAVLAKMTGVSLISLTKWFLPIVWSIIFTILLFRYRLILDF
;
A
#
# COMPACT_ATOMS: atom_id res chain seq x y z
N MET A 1 -6.60 -53.92 -27.03
CA MET A 1 -5.45 -53.10 -26.60
C MET A 1 -5.35 -51.74 -27.32
N GLY A 2 -5.72 -51.59 -28.59
CA GLY A 2 -5.59 -50.31 -29.32
C GLY A 2 -6.45 -49.12 -28.83
N ASN A 3 -7.64 -49.36 -28.28
CA ASN A 3 -8.53 -48.26 -27.85
C ASN A 3 -8.07 -47.57 -26.55
N SER A 4 -7.25 -48.22 -25.72
CA SER A 4 -6.73 -47.63 -24.48
C SER A 4 -5.69 -46.55 -24.79
N LEU A 5 -4.82 -46.80 -25.78
CA LEU A 5 -3.72 -45.90 -26.12
C LEU A 5 -4.22 -44.60 -26.78
N MET A 6 -5.27 -44.68 -27.60
CA MET A 6 -5.92 -43.51 -28.22
C MET A 6 -6.63 -42.63 -27.18
N PHE A 7 -7.21 -43.23 -26.14
CA PHE A 7 -7.88 -42.47 -25.09
C PHE A 7 -6.87 -41.69 -24.22
N GLU A 8 -5.78 -42.33 -23.81
CA GLU A 8 -4.69 -41.69 -23.05
C GLU A 8 -4.06 -40.52 -23.82
N LEU A 9 -3.77 -40.71 -25.11
CA LEU A 9 -3.20 -39.64 -25.95
C LEU A 9 -4.16 -38.45 -26.08
N SER A 10 -5.47 -38.70 -26.19
CA SER A 10 -6.46 -37.63 -26.30
C SER A 10 -6.59 -36.82 -25.00
N LEU A 11 -6.45 -37.49 -23.85
CA LEU A 11 -6.54 -36.86 -22.53
C LEU A 11 -5.33 -35.95 -22.30
N ASP A 12 -4.13 -36.42 -22.62
CA ASP A 12 -2.91 -35.64 -22.50
C ASP A 12 -2.97 -34.39 -23.38
N ILE A 13 -3.36 -34.54 -24.66
CA ILE A 13 -3.47 -33.40 -25.58
C ILE A 13 -4.49 -32.36 -25.07
N MET A 14 -5.64 -32.80 -24.52
CA MET A 14 -6.62 -31.90 -23.92
C MET A 14 -6.07 -31.16 -22.69
N VAL A 15 -5.33 -31.86 -21.82
CA VAL A 15 -4.69 -31.25 -20.65
C VAL A 15 -3.63 -30.23 -21.08
N TYR A 16 -2.78 -30.56 -22.05
CA TYR A 16 -1.77 -29.64 -22.58
C TYR A 16 -2.39 -28.39 -23.23
N MET A 17 -3.45 -28.55 -24.04
CA MET A 17 -4.17 -27.41 -24.62
C MET A 17 -4.80 -26.51 -23.55
N SER A 18 -5.38 -27.11 -22.50
CA SER A 18 -5.96 -26.36 -21.37
C SER A 18 -4.90 -25.56 -20.61
N ILE A 19 -3.76 -26.17 -20.29
CA ILE A 19 -2.64 -25.52 -19.61
C ILE A 19 -2.07 -24.38 -20.47
N TYR A 20 -1.88 -24.61 -21.77
CA TYR A 20 -1.35 -23.60 -22.69
C TYR A 20 -2.29 -22.40 -22.83
N GLN A 21 -3.60 -22.63 -22.98
CA GLN A 21 -4.60 -21.56 -23.06
C GLN A 21 -4.70 -20.78 -21.73
N LEU A 22 -4.67 -21.48 -20.60
CA LEU A 22 -4.66 -20.85 -19.27
C LEU A 22 -3.41 -19.99 -19.08
N PHE A 23 -2.25 -20.51 -19.48
CA PHE A 23 -0.98 -19.82 -19.43
C PHE A 23 -1.02 -18.55 -20.29
N LEU A 24 -1.38 -18.65 -21.56
CA LEU A 24 -1.49 -17.48 -22.45
C LEU A 24 -2.47 -16.43 -21.92
N ARG A 25 -3.67 -16.85 -21.51
CA ARG A 25 -4.72 -15.91 -21.07
C ARG A 25 -4.36 -15.19 -19.77
N LYS A 26 -3.63 -15.84 -18.85
CA LYS A 26 -3.23 -15.24 -17.57
C LYS A 26 -1.88 -14.52 -17.64
N MET A 27 -0.91 -15.08 -18.35
CA MET A 27 0.48 -14.60 -18.36
C MET A 27 0.77 -13.59 -19.45
N ALA A 28 0.12 -13.66 -20.61
CA ALA A 28 0.40 -12.69 -21.68
C ALA A 28 0.10 -11.25 -21.26
N PRO A 29 -1.03 -10.92 -20.58
CA PRO A 29 -1.25 -9.57 -20.09
C PRO A 29 -0.22 -9.14 -19.03
N ALA A 30 0.16 -10.05 -18.13
CA ALA A 30 1.16 -9.79 -17.10
C ALA A 30 2.54 -9.49 -17.72
N GLY A 31 2.96 -10.29 -18.70
CA GLY A 31 4.18 -10.10 -19.46
C GLY A 31 4.17 -8.79 -20.23
N ALA A 32 3.11 -8.53 -21.00
CA ALA A 32 2.96 -7.29 -21.77
C ALA A 32 3.03 -6.04 -20.88
N LEU A 33 2.28 -6.00 -19.77
CA LEU A 33 2.32 -4.87 -18.84
C LEU A 33 3.70 -4.70 -18.20
N SER A 34 4.38 -5.80 -17.85
CA SER A 34 5.73 -5.74 -17.29
C SER A 34 6.76 -5.23 -18.30
N VAL A 35 6.67 -5.65 -19.56
CA VAL A 35 7.51 -5.14 -20.67
C VAL A 35 7.25 -3.66 -20.91
N LEU A 36 5.98 -3.22 -20.90
CA LEU A 36 5.65 -1.81 -21.03
C LEU A 36 6.19 -0.98 -19.86
N THR A 37 6.10 -1.50 -18.63
CA THR A 37 6.73 -0.90 -17.45
C THR A 37 8.24 -0.75 -17.64
N TYR A 38 8.93 -1.78 -18.15
CA TYR A 38 10.36 -1.72 -18.46
C TYR A 38 10.69 -0.58 -19.43
N PHE A 39 9.98 -0.51 -20.56
CA PHE A 39 10.23 0.51 -21.57
C PHE A 39 9.95 1.92 -21.05
N VAL A 40 8.88 2.14 -20.29
CA VAL A 40 8.65 3.45 -19.67
C VAL A 40 9.74 3.79 -18.67
N PHE A 41 10.11 2.84 -17.81
CA PHE A 41 11.05 3.06 -16.72
C PHE A 41 12.48 3.35 -17.22
N ASP A 42 12.91 2.72 -18.33
CA ASP A 42 14.30 2.78 -18.81
C ASP A 42 14.50 3.56 -20.11
N LYS A 43 13.48 3.67 -20.98
CA LYS A 43 13.63 4.20 -22.35
C LYS A 43 12.73 5.38 -22.67
N TRP A 44 11.43 5.28 -22.43
CA TRP A 44 10.46 6.29 -22.90
C TRP A 44 10.34 7.49 -21.97
N HIS A 45 10.48 7.29 -20.65
CA HIS A 45 10.37 8.35 -19.64
C HIS A 45 9.11 9.23 -19.75
N ASN A 46 8.04 8.73 -20.37
CA ASN A 46 6.78 9.46 -20.52
C ASN A 46 5.90 9.25 -19.28
N LEU A 47 5.72 10.31 -18.50
CA LEU A 47 5.04 10.27 -17.20
C LEU A 47 3.55 9.89 -17.31
N PHE A 48 2.86 10.41 -18.31
CA PHE A 48 1.44 10.10 -18.53
C PHE A 48 1.25 8.62 -18.88
N LEU A 49 2.07 8.12 -19.81
CA LEU A 49 2.06 6.71 -20.19
C LEU A 49 2.45 5.81 -19.03
N GLY A 50 3.42 6.22 -18.20
CA GLY A 50 3.81 5.49 -16.99
C GLY A 50 2.68 5.39 -15.97
N ALA A 51 2.00 6.51 -15.68
CA ALA A 51 0.82 6.51 -14.82
C ALA A 51 -0.30 5.60 -15.38
N LEU A 52 -0.54 5.64 -16.69
CA LEU A 52 -1.53 4.79 -17.35
C LEU A 52 -1.19 3.30 -17.27
N ILE A 53 0.07 2.92 -17.50
CA ILE A 53 0.54 1.53 -17.38
C ILE A 53 0.42 1.04 -15.94
N LEU A 54 0.82 1.86 -14.96
CA LEU A 54 0.65 1.52 -13.54
C LEU A 54 -0.83 1.31 -13.19
N PHE A 55 -1.71 2.19 -13.67
CA PHE A 55 -3.14 2.05 -13.48
C PHE A 55 -3.67 0.71 -14.01
N PHE A 56 -3.35 0.36 -15.26
CA PHE A 56 -3.77 -0.93 -15.84
C PHE A 56 -3.12 -2.13 -15.15
N TYR A 57 -1.86 -2.01 -14.73
CA TYR A 57 -1.17 -3.03 -13.94
C TYR A 57 -1.89 -3.30 -12.62
N PHE A 58 -2.22 -2.27 -11.85
CA PHE A 58 -2.94 -2.45 -10.60
C PHE A 58 -4.39 -2.91 -10.81
N LEU A 59 -5.06 -2.52 -11.90
CA LEU A 59 -6.36 -3.10 -12.26
C LEU A 59 -6.26 -4.60 -12.56
N PHE A 60 -5.22 -5.03 -13.26
CA PHE A 60 -4.95 -6.43 -13.54
C PHE A 60 -4.66 -7.20 -12.26
N VAL A 61 -3.66 -6.78 -11.49
CA VAL A 61 -3.24 -7.45 -10.25
C VAL A 61 -4.40 -7.49 -9.25
N SER A 62 -5.07 -6.36 -8.99
CA SER A 62 -6.21 -6.31 -8.07
C SER A 62 -7.35 -7.27 -8.43
N SER A 63 -7.59 -7.53 -9.72
CA SER A 63 -8.60 -8.52 -10.14
C SER A 63 -8.25 -9.95 -9.72
N LYS A 64 -6.95 -10.27 -9.70
CA LYS A 64 -6.44 -11.59 -9.32
C LYS A 64 -6.32 -11.70 -7.81
N THR A 65 -5.77 -10.68 -7.17
CA THR A 65 -5.63 -10.63 -5.72
C THR A 65 -6.99 -10.61 -5.02
N GLN A 66 -8.03 -9.99 -5.62
CA GLN A 66 -9.38 -9.95 -5.04
C GLN A 66 -9.93 -11.34 -4.74
N VAL A 67 -9.57 -12.34 -5.54
CA VAL A 67 -9.94 -13.73 -5.32
C VAL A 67 -9.53 -14.18 -3.91
N VAL A 68 -8.37 -13.80 -3.42
CA VAL A 68 -7.89 -14.19 -2.09
C VAL A 68 -8.80 -13.66 -0.99
N LEU A 69 -9.18 -12.38 -1.06
CA LEU A 69 -10.09 -11.81 -0.07
C LEU A 69 -11.50 -12.40 -0.16
N VAL A 70 -11.97 -12.72 -1.36
CA VAL A 70 -13.28 -13.35 -1.53
C VAL A 70 -13.26 -14.78 -1.00
N SER A 71 -12.27 -15.59 -1.36
CA SER A 71 -12.23 -17.02 -1.06
C SER A 71 -11.80 -17.35 0.37
N TYR A 72 -10.83 -16.62 0.93
CA TYR A 72 -10.30 -16.91 2.27
C TYR A 72 -10.91 -16.06 3.37
N PHE A 73 -11.48 -14.91 3.01
CA PHE A 73 -12.03 -13.94 3.97
C PHE A 73 -13.51 -13.63 3.70
N SER A 74 -14.17 -14.35 2.78
CA SER A 74 -15.59 -14.19 2.46
C SER A 74 -16.01 -12.76 2.09
N PHE A 75 -15.10 -11.96 1.53
CA PHE A 75 -15.44 -10.59 1.13
C PHE A 75 -16.35 -10.58 -0.11
N ALA A 76 -17.38 -9.73 -0.10
CA ALA A 76 -18.21 -9.50 -1.28
C ALA A 76 -17.41 -8.91 -2.46
N LYS A 77 -17.67 -9.42 -3.67
CA LYS A 77 -17.06 -8.89 -4.90
C LYS A 77 -17.59 -7.49 -5.21
N SER A 78 -16.81 -6.47 -4.89
CA SER A 78 -17.14 -5.06 -5.21
C SER A 78 -15.91 -4.26 -5.65
N LEU A 79 -16.15 -3.12 -6.31
CA LEU A 79 -15.10 -2.19 -6.71
C LEU A 79 -14.30 -1.67 -5.50
N ARG A 80 -14.96 -1.50 -4.35
CA ARG A 80 -14.32 -1.04 -3.10
C ARG A 80 -13.29 -2.04 -2.61
N ILE A 81 -13.64 -3.33 -2.62
CA ILE A 81 -12.69 -4.39 -2.29
C ILE A 81 -11.52 -4.37 -3.27
N ARG A 82 -11.78 -4.22 -4.58
CA ARG A 82 -10.71 -4.14 -5.59
C ARG A 82 -9.68 -3.04 -5.29
N LEU A 83 -10.10 -1.87 -4.78
CA LEU A 83 -9.18 -0.81 -4.34
C LEU A 83 -8.33 -1.23 -3.14
N LEU A 84 -8.93 -1.89 -2.14
CA LEU A 84 -8.17 -2.43 -1.00
C LEU A 84 -7.15 -3.46 -1.45
N VAL A 85 -7.51 -4.33 -2.39
CA VAL A 85 -6.62 -5.40 -2.84
C VAL A 85 -5.55 -4.91 -3.80
N ALA A 86 -5.76 -3.76 -4.46
CA ALA A 86 -4.69 -3.07 -5.17
C ALA A 86 -3.55 -2.69 -4.23
N PHE A 87 -3.83 -2.32 -2.97
CA PHE A 87 -2.80 -2.06 -1.97
C PHE A 87 -2.03 -3.32 -1.58
N LEU A 88 -2.69 -4.47 -1.45
CA LEU A 88 -2.01 -5.75 -1.23
C LEU A 88 -1.10 -6.12 -2.41
N GLY A 89 -1.55 -5.84 -3.64
CA GLY A 89 -0.75 -5.96 -4.86
C GLY A 89 0.45 -5.01 -4.88
N LEU A 90 0.32 -3.80 -4.34
CA LEU A 90 1.40 -2.84 -4.17
C LEU A 90 2.41 -3.28 -3.10
N ALA A 91 1.94 -3.78 -1.96
CA ALA A 91 2.81 -4.26 -0.89
C ALA A 91 3.65 -5.45 -1.34
N THR A 92 3.05 -6.39 -2.08
CA THR A 92 3.76 -7.55 -2.66
C THR A 92 4.71 -7.14 -3.78
N LEU A 93 4.34 -6.19 -4.63
CA LEU A 93 5.27 -5.58 -5.59
C LEU A 93 6.48 -4.96 -4.89
N GLY A 94 6.24 -4.17 -3.83
CA GLY A 94 7.29 -3.59 -3.00
C GLY A 94 8.23 -4.66 -2.45
N TRP A 95 7.70 -5.79 -1.96
CA TRP A 95 8.52 -6.90 -1.49
C TRP A 95 9.47 -7.43 -2.57
N PHE A 96 9.00 -7.68 -3.80
CA PHE A 96 9.86 -8.10 -4.91
C PHE A 96 10.92 -7.06 -5.26
N LEU A 97 10.55 -5.78 -5.34
CA LEU A 97 11.52 -4.69 -5.57
C LEU A 97 12.56 -4.65 -4.45
N GLY A 98 12.14 -4.88 -3.21
CA GLY A 98 12.99 -4.91 -2.03
C GLY A 98 14.06 -5.99 -2.08
N ILE A 99 13.75 -7.16 -2.66
CA ILE A 99 14.74 -8.24 -2.89
C ILE A 99 15.87 -7.75 -3.80
N PHE A 100 15.54 -7.11 -4.92
CA PHE A 100 16.57 -6.60 -5.84
C PHE A 100 17.38 -5.46 -5.23
N ILE A 101 16.76 -4.61 -4.40
CA ILE A 101 17.47 -3.57 -3.64
C ILE A 101 18.42 -4.19 -2.64
N PHE A 102 17.99 -5.23 -1.91
CA PHE A 102 18.82 -5.93 -0.94
C PHE A 102 20.10 -6.51 -1.57
N PHE A 103 20.01 -7.02 -2.79
CA PHE A 103 21.17 -7.48 -3.56
C PHE A 103 21.85 -6.40 -4.39
N ASN A 104 21.45 -5.13 -4.26
CA ASN A 104 21.99 -3.97 -4.97
C ASN A 104 21.90 -4.07 -6.51
N TYR A 105 20.86 -4.70 -7.04
CA TYR A 105 20.60 -4.87 -8.47
C TYR A 105 19.37 -4.08 -8.95
N PHE A 106 19.16 -2.86 -8.46
CA PHE A 106 18.00 -2.06 -8.85
C PHE A 106 18.19 -1.37 -10.20
N ASN A 107 17.67 -1.96 -11.26
CA ASN A 107 17.70 -1.45 -12.63
C ASN A 107 16.39 -1.77 -13.37
N GLY A 108 16.28 -1.40 -14.66
CA GLY A 108 15.08 -1.68 -15.45
C GLY A 108 14.69 -3.16 -15.49
N LEU A 109 15.67 -4.09 -15.59
CA LEU A 109 15.40 -5.52 -15.58
C LEU A 109 14.84 -6.00 -14.24
N ALA A 110 15.37 -5.49 -13.12
CA ALA A 110 14.82 -5.79 -11.80
C ALA A 110 13.39 -5.27 -11.64
N VAL A 111 13.07 -4.09 -12.18
CA VAL A 111 11.69 -3.58 -12.21
C VAL A 111 10.79 -4.49 -13.05
N PHE A 112 11.22 -4.86 -14.26
CA PHE A 112 10.52 -5.83 -15.11
C PHE A 112 10.20 -7.13 -14.36
N LEU A 113 11.23 -7.76 -13.78
CA LEU A 113 11.09 -9.02 -13.06
C LEU A 113 10.19 -8.86 -11.84
N SER A 114 10.29 -7.75 -11.10
CA SER A 114 9.42 -7.51 -9.94
C SER A 114 7.94 -7.40 -10.34
N PHE A 115 7.64 -6.67 -11.42
CA PHE A 115 6.28 -6.55 -11.94
C PHE A 115 5.74 -7.88 -12.44
N PHE A 116 6.58 -8.62 -13.17
CA PHE A 116 6.22 -9.92 -13.75
C PHE A 116 5.99 -10.96 -12.66
N LEU A 117 6.93 -11.12 -11.71
CA LEU A 117 6.83 -12.07 -10.61
C LEU A 117 5.64 -11.77 -9.71
N ASN A 118 5.38 -10.50 -9.39
CA ASN A 118 4.20 -10.12 -8.62
C ASN A 118 2.89 -10.50 -9.34
N ALA A 119 2.78 -10.19 -10.63
CA ALA A 119 1.61 -10.54 -11.43
C ALA A 119 1.46 -12.07 -11.60
N LEU A 120 2.58 -12.80 -11.74
CA LEU A 120 2.65 -14.25 -11.82
C LEU A 120 2.11 -14.88 -10.53
N VAL A 121 2.64 -14.48 -9.35
CA VAL A 121 2.19 -15.00 -8.06
C VAL A 121 0.68 -14.87 -7.93
N TRP A 122 0.12 -13.69 -8.16
CA TRP A 122 -1.33 -13.49 -8.02
C TRP A 122 -2.15 -14.25 -9.07
N SER A 123 -1.60 -14.48 -10.25
CA SER A 123 -2.29 -15.25 -11.31
C SER A 123 -2.27 -16.76 -11.06
N LEU A 124 -1.29 -17.26 -10.30
CA LEU A 124 -1.13 -18.66 -9.91
C LEU A 124 -1.96 -19.04 -8.67
N VAL A 125 -2.37 -18.06 -7.85
CA VAL A 125 -3.27 -18.35 -6.73
C VAL A 125 -4.55 -19.00 -7.27
N LYS A 126 -4.74 -20.28 -6.91
CA LYS A 126 -5.93 -21.04 -7.28
C LYS A 126 -7.09 -20.60 -6.40
N VAL A 127 -8.25 -20.46 -7.01
CA VAL A 127 -9.52 -20.27 -6.31
C VAL A 127 -9.96 -21.65 -5.84
N GLY A 128 -10.32 -21.81 -4.57
CA GLY A 128 -11.13 -22.95 -4.18
C GLY A 128 -12.49 -22.82 -4.84
N ASP A 129 -12.93 -23.86 -5.56
CA ASP A 129 -14.20 -23.86 -6.31
C ASP A 129 -15.44 -23.74 -5.40
N ASP A 130 -15.28 -23.76 -4.08
CA ASP A 130 -16.35 -23.81 -3.08
C ASP A 130 -16.90 -22.44 -2.64
N TYR A 131 -16.52 -21.32 -3.28
CA TYR A 131 -17.20 -20.05 -2.99
C TYR A 131 -18.57 -20.02 -3.68
N LYS A 132 -19.58 -20.56 -3.00
CA LYS A 132 -20.97 -20.24 -3.28
C LYS A 132 -21.15 -18.76 -2.93
N ASP A 133 -21.53 -17.99 -3.94
CA ASP A 133 -21.99 -16.61 -3.80
C ASP A 133 -23.31 -16.67 -3.02
N ASP A 134 -23.21 -16.96 -1.73
CA ASP A 134 -24.31 -16.78 -0.79
C ASP A 134 -24.50 -15.26 -0.75
N LYS A 135 -25.32 -14.78 -1.69
CA LYS A 135 -25.98 -13.49 -1.59
C LYS A 135 -26.81 -13.59 -0.32
N GLU A 136 -26.19 -13.30 0.82
CA GLU A 136 -26.94 -12.74 1.93
C GLU A 136 -27.62 -11.53 1.32
N ASP A 137 -28.93 -11.66 1.12
CA ASP A 137 -29.81 -10.51 0.98
C ASP A 137 -29.39 -9.58 2.11
N ASP A 138 -28.69 -8.50 1.77
CA ASP A 138 -28.44 -7.36 2.64
C ASP A 138 -29.83 -6.97 3.12
N LYS A 139 -30.27 -7.53 4.27
CA LYS A 139 -31.51 -7.13 4.91
C LYS A 139 -31.29 -5.67 5.23
N GLU A 140 -31.82 -4.80 4.38
CA GLU A 140 -31.83 -3.37 4.62
C GLU A 140 -32.53 -3.20 5.96
N ILE A 141 -31.73 -2.92 6.99
CA ILE A 141 -32.23 -2.44 8.28
C ILE A 141 -32.74 -1.02 7.99
N ILE A 142 -33.91 -0.93 7.37
CA ILE A 142 -34.66 0.32 7.22
C ILE A 142 -35.34 0.53 8.57
N ASP A 143 -34.69 1.31 9.43
CA ASP A 143 -35.35 1.86 10.60
C ASP A 143 -35.11 3.38 10.60
N GLU A 144 -35.88 4.09 9.77
CA GLU A 144 -35.85 5.55 9.64
C GLU A 144 -36.48 6.21 10.88
N ALA A 145 -35.66 6.36 11.93
CA ALA A 145 -35.91 7.31 13.01
C ALA A 145 -35.37 8.71 12.63
N PRO A 146 -35.86 9.80 13.24
CA PRO A 146 -35.48 11.15 12.88
C PRO A 146 -33.97 11.36 12.99
N ASN A 147 -33.34 11.42 11.82
CA ASN A 147 -31.92 11.67 11.65
C ASN A 147 -31.65 13.13 12.05
N SER A 148 -30.94 13.35 13.16
CA SER A 148 -30.43 14.68 13.48
C SER A 148 -29.36 15.04 12.46
N LYS A 149 -29.80 15.60 11.32
CA LYS A 149 -28.94 15.98 10.20
C LYS A 149 -27.86 16.96 10.64
N ILE A 150 -28.08 17.69 11.73
CA ILE A 150 -27.20 18.73 12.26
C ILE A 150 -25.86 18.16 12.77
N ILE A 151 -25.87 17.03 13.49
CA ILE A 151 -24.65 16.49 14.12
C ILE A 151 -23.57 16.16 13.08
N PRO A 152 -23.86 15.45 11.98
CA PRO A 152 -22.92 15.24 10.87
C PRO A 152 -22.31 16.54 10.31
N PHE A 153 -23.11 17.61 10.16
CA PHE A 153 -22.60 18.89 9.67
C PHE A 153 -21.65 19.55 10.66
N ILE A 154 -21.99 19.54 11.96
CA ILE A 154 -21.09 20.03 13.02
C ILE A 154 -19.77 19.25 13.01
N TYR A 155 -19.85 17.92 12.93
CA TYR A 155 -18.67 17.05 12.85
C TYR A 155 -17.77 17.42 11.66
N ILE A 156 -18.34 17.54 10.45
CA ILE A 156 -17.58 17.93 9.25
C ILE A 156 -16.98 19.33 9.40
N GLY A 157 -17.72 20.28 9.97
CA GLY A 157 -17.21 21.62 10.28
C GLY A 157 -15.99 21.58 11.21
N MET A 158 -16.03 20.77 12.27
CA MET A 158 -14.88 20.59 13.17
C MET A 158 -13.70 19.94 12.46
N VAL A 159 -13.92 18.92 11.63
CA VAL A 159 -12.84 18.29 10.85
C VAL A 159 -12.19 19.27 9.90
N ILE A 160 -12.98 20.04 9.14
CA ILE A 160 -12.48 21.08 8.22
C ILE A 160 -11.66 22.10 9.00
N TYR A 161 -12.18 22.56 10.15
CA TYR A 161 -11.44 23.49 11.01
C TYR A 161 -10.14 22.86 11.56
N GLY A 162 -10.14 21.57 11.90
CA GLY A 162 -8.94 20.83 12.28
C GLY A 162 -7.89 20.82 11.16
N PHE A 163 -8.29 20.54 9.91
CA PHE A 163 -7.39 20.65 8.76
C PHE A 163 -6.86 22.06 8.55
N TYR A 164 -7.73 23.07 8.68
CA TYR A 164 -7.33 24.48 8.61
C TYR A 164 -6.24 24.79 9.64
N LEU A 165 -6.42 24.40 10.90
CA LEU A 165 -5.42 24.61 11.96
C LEU A 165 -4.09 23.93 11.63
N LEU A 166 -4.10 22.72 11.08
CA LEU A 166 -2.88 22.03 10.66
C LEU A 166 -2.15 22.76 9.53
N ILE A 167 -2.88 23.29 8.55
CA ILE A 167 -2.32 24.05 7.41
C ILE A 167 -1.77 25.40 7.88
N GLU A 168 -2.47 26.09 8.77
CA GLU A 168 -2.03 27.37 9.36
C GLU A 168 -0.75 27.18 10.19
N SER A 169 -0.58 26.00 10.79
CA SER A 169 0.58 25.63 11.61
C SER A 169 1.82 25.22 10.80
N LYS A 170 1.80 25.40 9.48
CA LYS A 170 2.86 24.96 8.58
C LYS A 170 4.14 25.74 8.82
N THR A 171 5.25 25.01 8.99
CA THR A 171 6.58 25.60 9.19
C THR A 171 7.62 25.03 8.22
N GLY A 172 8.62 25.85 7.90
CA GLY A 172 9.88 25.43 7.27
C GLY A 172 11.05 25.33 8.27
N GLY A 173 10.81 25.65 9.55
CA GLY A 173 11.83 25.67 10.59
C GLY A 173 12.21 24.30 11.12
N VAL A 174 13.38 24.22 11.79
CA VAL A 174 13.82 23.02 12.50
C VAL A 174 13.07 22.94 13.84
N VAL A 175 12.21 21.94 13.97
CA VAL A 175 11.43 21.68 15.19
C VAL A 175 11.72 20.27 15.70
N SER A 176 11.71 20.09 17.02
CA SER A 176 11.98 18.79 17.64
C SER A 176 10.72 17.92 17.75
N SER A 177 9.55 18.50 17.48
CA SER A 177 8.27 17.79 17.44
C SER A 177 7.26 18.58 16.60
N PRO A 178 6.40 17.92 15.80
CA PRO A 178 5.33 18.61 15.08
C PRO A 178 4.37 19.36 16.01
N TRP A 179 4.22 18.89 17.25
CA TRP A 179 3.33 19.48 18.25
C TRP A 179 3.79 20.86 18.74
N GLN A 180 5.01 21.28 18.44
CA GLN A 180 5.51 22.61 18.80
C GLN A 180 4.93 23.72 17.91
N THR A 181 4.53 23.38 16.68
CA THR A 181 4.01 24.37 15.72
C THR A 181 2.50 24.28 15.55
N ILE A 182 1.92 23.11 15.82
CA ILE A 182 0.47 22.91 15.79
C ILE A 182 -0.21 23.87 16.77
N ASN A 183 -1.18 24.63 16.26
CA ASN A 183 -2.03 25.49 17.07
C ASN A 183 -2.64 24.70 18.25
N PRO A 184 -2.50 25.14 19.52
CA PRO A 184 -3.01 24.42 20.69
C PRO A 184 -4.50 24.07 20.62
N ASN A 185 -5.30 24.87 19.89
CA ASN A 185 -6.72 24.62 19.69
C ASN A 185 -6.99 23.34 18.90
N TYR A 186 -6.03 22.85 18.11
CA TYR A 186 -6.18 21.62 17.32
C TYR A 186 -6.50 20.41 18.20
N VAL A 187 -5.87 20.28 19.37
CA VAL A 187 -6.12 19.16 20.29
C VAL A 187 -7.58 19.16 20.74
N TRP A 188 -8.13 20.32 21.09
CA TRP A 188 -9.51 20.45 21.50
C TRP A 188 -10.49 20.16 20.36
N VAL A 189 -10.22 20.69 19.16
CA VAL A 189 -11.02 20.43 17.97
C VAL A 189 -11.02 18.94 17.61
N PHE A 190 -9.85 18.30 17.63
CA PHE A 190 -9.70 16.88 17.36
C PHE A 190 -10.41 16.01 18.40
N LEU A 191 -10.28 16.34 19.69
CA LEU A 191 -10.99 15.63 20.75
C LEU A 191 -12.50 15.78 20.60
N LEU A 192 -13.02 17.00 20.40
CA LEU A 192 -14.44 17.24 20.22
C LEU A 192 -14.98 16.51 18.98
N SER A 193 -14.26 16.52 17.85
CA SER A 193 -14.68 15.77 16.66
C SER A 193 -14.65 14.26 16.90
N THR A 194 -13.70 13.76 17.67
CA THR A 194 -13.63 12.35 18.09
C THR A 194 -14.80 11.99 19.00
N PHE A 195 -15.15 12.84 19.97
CA PHE A 195 -16.31 12.63 20.85
C PHE A 195 -17.62 12.64 20.07
N LEU A 196 -17.80 13.56 19.12
CA LEU A 196 -18.96 13.58 18.24
C LEU A 196 -19.04 12.31 17.39
N LEU A 197 -17.91 11.85 16.85
CA LEU A 197 -17.87 10.59 16.11
C LEU A 197 -18.24 9.39 16.99
N ALA A 198 -17.68 9.31 18.20
CA ALA A 198 -18.03 8.27 19.16
C ALA A 198 -19.51 8.32 19.55
N ALA A 199 -20.06 9.51 19.78
CA ALA A 199 -21.49 9.68 20.05
C ALA A 199 -22.36 9.25 18.87
N MET A 200 -21.95 9.54 17.63
CA MET A 200 -22.63 9.03 16.44
C MET A 200 -22.55 7.50 16.37
N ILE A 201 -21.41 6.89 16.69
CA ILE A 201 -21.28 5.43 16.68
C ILE A 201 -22.15 4.76 17.76
N LEU A 202 -22.18 5.32 18.98
CA LEU A 202 -22.83 4.70 20.13
C LEU A 202 -24.33 4.99 20.23
N PHE A 203 -24.75 6.20 19.85
CA PHE A 203 -26.10 6.70 20.14
C PHE A 203 -26.90 7.07 18.90
N SER A 204 -26.28 7.22 17.74
CA SER A 204 -27.01 7.59 16.52
C SER A 204 -27.34 6.36 15.67
N ARG A 205 -28.48 6.41 14.97
CA ARG A 205 -28.84 5.44 13.93
C ARG A 205 -28.26 5.82 12.56
N THR A 206 -27.05 6.40 12.54
CA THR A 206 -26.41 6.82 11.28
C THR A 206 -26.07 5.59 10.44
N PRO A 207 -26.36 5.59 9.13
CA PRO A 207 -26.00 4.49 8.24
C PRO A 207 -24.51 4.14 8.34
N LEU A 208 -24.22 2.84 8.42
CA LEU A 208 -22.85 2.33 8.59
C LEU A 208 -21.86 2.84 7.53
N LYS A 209 -22.33 3.01 6.29
CA LYS A 209 -21.54 3.57 5.18
C LYS A 209 -21.05 5.00 5.49
N ILE A 210 -21.89 5.81 6.13
CA ILE A 210 -21.57 7.19 6.53
C ILE A 210 -20.65 7.19 7.76
N LEU A 211 -20.94 6.36 8.76
CA LEU A 211 -20.06 6.21 9.94
C LEU A 211 -18.64 5.80 9.53
N LEU A 212 -18.51 4.80 8.65
CA LEU A 212 -17.20 4.35 8.16
C LEU A 212 -16.47 5.47 7.39
N PHE A 213 -17.18 6.26 6.60
CA PHE A 213 -16.60 7.44 5.96
C PHE A 213 -16.07 8.44 6.99
N PHE A 214 -16.83 8.73 8.05
CA PHE A 214 -16.35 9.61 9.13
C PHE A 214 -15.17 9.03 9.90
N VAL A 215 -15.13 7.72 10.15
CA VAL A 215 -13.95 7.07 10.75
C VAL A 215 -12.72 7.23 9.86
N VAL A 216 -12.84 7.04 8.54
CA VAL A 216 -11.75 7.26 7.58
C VAL A 216 -11.30 8.72 7.59
N VAL A 217 -12.24 9.66 7.58
CA VAL A 217 -11.95 11.11 7.61
C VAL A 217 -11.27 11.52 8.92
N GLN A 218 -11.73 11.02 10.08
CA GLN A 218 -11.10 11.28 11.37
C GLN A 218 -9.70 10.67 11.44
N SER A 219 -9.53 9.44 10.94
CA SER A 219 -8.22 8.79 10.83
C SER A 219 -7.30 9.61 9.92
N PHE A 220 -7.81 10.13 8.81
CA PHE A 220 -7.05 10.98 7.90
C PHE A 220 -6.64 12.30 8.55
N LEU A 221 -7.53 12.96 9.29
CA LEU A 221 -7.19 14.13 10.09
C LEU A 221 -6.08 13.81 11.10
N LEU A 222 -6.21 12.69 11.83
CA LEU A 222 -5.22 12.25 12.82
C LEU A 222 -3.83 12.07 12.21
N HIS A 223 -3.71 11.50 11.00
CA HIS A 223 -2.40 11.27 10.38
C HIS A 223 -1.88 12.48 9.59
N SER A 224 -2.77 13.41 9.21
CA SER A 224 -2.42 14.57 8.39
C SER A 224 -1.61 15.64 9.13
N TYR A 225 -1.49 15.55 10.47
CA TYR A 225 -0.61 16.44 11.21
C TYR A 225 0.85 16.37 10.72
N LEU A 226 1.34 15.21 10.28
CA LEU A 226 2.69 15.07 9.74
C LEU A 226 2.87 15.82 8.40
N PRO A 227 2.06 15.55 7.36
CA PRO A 227 2.23 16.21 6.07
C PRO A 227 1.77 17.68 6.06
N LEU A 228 0.83 18.10 6.90
CA LEU A 228 0.28 19.45 6.80
C LEU A 228 1.05 20.51 7.59
N THR A 229 1.76 20.11 8.65
CA THR A 229 2.45 21.05 9.55
C THR A 229 3.87 21.40 9.10
N HIS A 230 4.40 20.73 8.08
CA HIS A 230 5.76 20.97 7.57
C HIS A 230 5.72 21.21 6.07
N ASP A 231 6.60 22.06 5.56
CA ASP A 231 6.83 22.18 4.11
C ASP A 231 7.35 20.86 3.52
N LEU A 232 8.33 20.28 4.21
CA LEU A 232 8.92 18.98 3.90
C LEU A 232 8.27 17.89 4.79
N PHE A 233 8.80 16.66 4.77
CA PHE A 233 8.38 15.65 5.75
C PHE A 233 9.12 15.88 7.07
N TYR A 234 8.55 15.37 8.16
CA TYR A 234 9.14 15.47 9.49
C TYR A 234 10.03 14.26 9.82
N GLY A 235 11.14 14.51 10.54
CA GLY A 235 12.03 13.49 11.10
C GLY A 235 13.28 13.19 10.26
N ALA A 236 14.38 12.87 10.95
CA ALA A 236 15.67 12.56 10.30
C ALA A 236 15.61 11.29 9.43
N ASP A 237 14.72 10.36 9.77
CA ASP A 237 14.60 9.09 9.06
C ASP A 237 14.12 9.28 7.62
N GLY A 238 13.15 10.15 7.37
CA GLY A 238 12.67 10.41 6.01
C GLY A 238 13.77 10.95 5.08
N TRP A 239 14.79 11.64 5.60
CA TRP A 239 15.93 12.08 4.78
C TRP A 239 16.78 10.90 4.34
N ARG A 240 16.94 9.89 5.19
CA ARG A 240 17.61 8.62 4.84
C ARG A 240 16.81 7.86 3.78
N HIS A 241 15.48 7.90 3.88
CA HIS A 241 14.59 7.33 2.86
C HIS A 241 14.80 8.01 1.51
N ILE A 242 14.64 9.34 1.45
CA ILE A 242 14.75 10.10 0.20
C ILE A 242 16.15 9.97 -0.40
N ALA A 243 17.22 10.00 0.41
CA ALA A 243 18.57 9.84 -0.09
C ALA A 243 18.75 8.48 -0.80
N ASN A 244 18.22 7.40 -0.25
CA ASN A 244 18.27 6.08 -0.89
C ASN A 244 17.37 5.99 -2.11
N GLU A 245 16.14 6.48 -2.02
CA GLU A 245 15.20 6.52 -3.14
C GLU A 245 15.76 7.31 -4.33
N GLN A 246 16.39 8.45 -4.08
CA GLN A 246 17.05 9.27 -5.12
C GLN A 246 18.17 8.49 -5.81
N ARG A 247 19.00 7.76 -5.04
CA ARG A 247 20.04 6.91 -5.63
C ARG A 247 19.46 5.79 -6.48
N LEU A 248 18.34 5.19 -6.07
CA LEU A 248 17.65 4.15 -6.84
C LEU A 248 17.09 4.71 -8.15
N VAL A 249 16.49 5.91 -8.14
CA VAL A 249 16.03 6.61 -9.34
C VAL A 249 17.19 6.92 -10.29
N GLU A 250 18.35 7.29 -9.75
CA GLU A 250 19.60 7.55 -10.49
C GLU A 250 20.35 6.28 -10.93
N GLY A 251 19.89 5.08 -10.57
CA GLY A 251 20.56 3.82 -10.88
C GLY A 251 21.88 3.57 -10.13
N LYS A 252 22.14 4.31 -9.05
CA LYS A 252 23.37 4.21 -8.23
C LYS A 252 23.29 3.14 -7.13
N GLY A 253 22.18 2.41 -7.06
CA GLY A 253 21.95 1.38 -6.04
C GLY A 253 21.82 1.92 -4.61
N PHE A 254 21.56 1.01 -3.68
CA PHE A 254 21.43 1.34 -2.25
C PHE A 254 22.80 1.69 -1.65
N LYS A 255 22.84 2.66 -0.74
CA LYS A 255 24.02 2.93 0.08
C LYS A 255 23.62 3.01 1.55
N GLU A 256 24.21 2.15 2.37
CA GLU A 256 24.00 2.17 3.81
C GLU A 256 24.53 3.48 4.40
N ALA A 257 23.79 4.04 5.36
CA ALA A 257 24.27 5.18 6.11
C ALA A 257 25.47 4.71 6.94
N GLU A 258 26.66 5.20 6.60
CA GLU A 258 27.87 4.96 7.39
C GLU A 258 27.66 5.62 8.77
N LEU A 259 27.37 4.81 9.79
CA LEU A 259 27.54 5.26 11.17
C LEU A 259 29.04 5.50 11.33
N SER A 260 29.41 6.71 11.75
CA SER A 260 30.78 7.09 12.07
C SER A 260 31.25 6.30 13.30
N VAL A 261 31.49 5.00 13.12
CA VAL A 261 32.17 4.17 14.08
C VAL A 261 33.64 4.48 13.94
N ASP A 262 34.25 4.94 15.03
CA ASP A 262 35.68 5.15 15.06
C ASP A 262 36.38 3.82 14.72
N LYS A 263 37.11 3.80 13.60
CA LYS A 263 37.77 2.59 13.09
C LYS A 263 38.79 2.03 14.10
N SER A 264 39.15 2.82 15.13
CA SER A 264 39.99 2.42 16.25
C SER A 264 39.35 1.35 17.16
N GLU A 265 38.02 1.29 17.26
CA GLU A 265 37.30 0.33 18.13
C GLU A 265 37.17 -1.08 17.55
N ILE A 266 37.42 -1.27 16.24
CA ILE A 266 37.20 -2.54 15.52
C ILE A 266 38.27 -3.60 15.86
N ARG A 267 39.36 -3.25 16.56
CA ARG A 267 40.47 -4.17 16.89
C ARG A 267 40.18 -5.20 17.99
N ASN A 268 39.06 -5.12 18.71
CA ASN A 268 38.73 -6.11 19.74
C ASN A 268 37.97 -7.32 19.14
N PRO A 269 38.35 -8.58 19.45
CA PRO A 269 37.60 -9.74 18.95
C PRO A 269 36.14 -9.78 19.45
N LYS A 270 35.86 -9.21 20.63
CA LYS A 270 34.49 -8.96 21.11
C LYS A 270 33.75 -7.89 20.29
N SER A 271 34.46 -6.88 19.77
CA SER A 271 33.86 -5.90 18.86
C SER A 271 33.59 -6.52 17.48
N GLU A 272 34.35 -7.52 17.03
CA GLU A 272 34.08 -8.21 15.76
C GLU A 272 32.78 -9.02 15.78
N THR A 273 32.48 -9.74 16.87
CA THR A 273 31.20 -10.46 17.02
C THR A 273 30.03 -9.48 17.12
N ASN A 274 30.19 -8.40 17.88
CA ASN A 274 29.20 -7.33 17.97
C ASN A 274 29.00 -6.62 16.62
N PHE A 275 30.06 -6.43 15.85
CA PHE A 275 30.02 -5.84 14.50
C PHE A 275 29.30 -6.75 13.51
N LYS A 276 29.52 -8.07 13.54
CA LYS A 276 28.75 -9.04 12.72
C LYS A 276 27.27 -9.04 13.08
N LEU A 277 26.94 -9.00 14.37
CA LEU A 277 25.54 -8.91 14.83
C LEU A 277 24.90 -7.57 14.46
N GLN A 278 25.65 -6.47 14.54
CA GLN A 278 25.19 -5.15 14.13
C GLN A 278 24.93 -5.09 12.62
N ASN A 279 25.84 -5.64 11.81
CA ASN A 279 25.65 -5.77 10.36
C ASN A 279 24.43 -6.63 10.00
N LEU A 280 24.16 -7.71 10.75
CA LEU A 280 22.95 -8.51 10.56
C LEU A 280 21.69 -7.71 10.90
N LYS A 281 21.70 -6.94 12.01
CA LYS A 281 20.59 -6.05 12.37
C LYS A 281 20.36 -4.97 11.33
N THR A 282 21.42 -4.36 10.79
CA THR A 282 21.26 -3.33 9.75
C THR A 282 20.76 -3.94 8.44
N LYS A 283 21.21 -5.15 8.08
CA LYS A 283 20.67 -5.89 6.93
C LYS A 283 19.21 -6.30 7.10
N ALA A 284 18.76 -6.63 8.31
CA ALA A 284 17.35 -6.88 8.57
C ALA A 284 16.51 -5.60 8.45
N GLY A 285 17.02 -4.48 8.99
CA GLY A 285 16.41 -3.15 8.82
C GLY A 285 16.32 -2.70 7.37
N LEU A 286 17.29 -3.11 6.53
CA LEU A 286 17.24 -2.88 5.09
C LEU A 286 15.97 -3.48 4.47
N LEU A 287 15.66 -4.73 4.78
CA LEU A 287 14.51 -5.44 4.22
C LEU A 287 13.18 -4.81 4.61
N SER A 288 13.07 -4.28 5.83
CA SER A 288 11.83 -3.62 6.29
C SER A 288 11.52 -2.32 5.56
N TYR A 289 12.53 -1.66 4.97
CA TYR A 289 12.35 -0.40 4.23
C TYR A 289 12.51 -0.55 2.72
N ALA A 290 13.16 -1.61 2.24
CA ALA A 290 13.42 -1.82 0.83
C ALA A 290 12.13 -1.92 0.00
N ASN A 291 11.05 -2.44 0.59
CA ASN A 291 9.73 -2.45 -0.04
C ASN A 291 9.20 -1.03 -0.33
N PHE A 292 9.34 -0.13 0.64
CA PHE A 292 8.92 1.25 0.53
C PHE A 292 9.82 2.03 -0.45
N TRP A 293 11.15 1.89 -0.34
CA TRP A 293 12.08 2.56 -1.24
C TRP A 293 11.88 2.16 -2.70
N GLY A 294 11.75 0.85 -2.96
CA GLY A 294 11.53 0.36 -4.31
C GLY A 294 10.22 0.85 -4.90
N THR A 295 9.16 0.82 -4.11
CA THR A 295 7.83 1.31 -4.53
C THR A 295 7.88 2.81 -4.83
N ASN A 296 8.44 3.63 -3.95
CA ASN A 296 8.53 5.07 -4.16
C ASN A 296 9.41 5.43 -5.36
N ALA A 297 10.56 4.77 -5.53
CA ALA A 297 11.44 5.01 -6.67
C ALA A 297 10.75 4.69 -8.00
N VAL A 298 10.01 3.57 -8.08
CA VAL A 298 9.21 3.21 -9.26
C VAL A 298 8.09 4.22 -9.49
N LEU A 299 7.30 4.55 -8.46
CA LEU A 299 6.20 5.51 -8.57
C LEU A 299 6.71 6.88 -9.02
N ALA A 300 7.78 7.39 -8.42
CA ALA A 300 8.37 8.68 -8.79
C ALA A 300 8.84 8.68 -10.24
N LYS A 301 9.58 7.64 -10.67
CA LYS A 301 10.12 7.59 -12.03
C LYS A 301 9.02 7.41 -13.09
N MET A 302 7.94 6.69 -12.78
CA MET A 302 6.86 6.41 -13.74
C MET A 302 5.79 7.49 -13.77
N THR A 303 5.53 8.20 -12.67
CA THR A 303 4.45 9.19 -12.57
C THR A 303 4.94 10.64 -12.50
N GLY A 304 6.22 10.86 -12.16
CA GLY A 304 6.80 12.18 -11.96
C GLY A 304 6.44 12.82 -10.62
N VAL A 305 5.67 12.12 -9.76
CA VAL A 305 5.41 12.59 -8.40
C VAL A 305 6.73 12.64 -7.63
N SER A 306 7.00 13.76 -6.96
CA SER A 306 8.25 13.94 -6.23
C SER A 306 8.39 12.92 -5.10
N LEU A 307 9.63 12.48 -4.84
CA LEU A 307 9.92 11.58 -3.71
C LEU A 307 9.46 12.19 -2.39
N ILE A 308 9.68 13.49 -2.19
CA ILE A 308 9.20 14.23 -1.01
C ILE A 308 7.69 14.06 -0.85
N SER A 309 6.90 14.26 -1.92
CA SER A 309 5.45 14.11 -1.88
C SER A 309 5.03 12.67 -1.56
N LEU A 310 5.68 11.67 -2.16
CA LEU A 310 5.40 10.25 -1.88
C LEU A 310 5.71 9.91 -0.42
N THR A 311 6.92 10.20 0.06
CA THR A 311 7.32 9.92 1.45
C THR A 311 6.39 10.60 2.45
N LYS A 312 5.98 11.83 2.14
CA LYS A 312 5.14 12.67 3.00
C LYS A 312 3.69 12.20 3.10
N TRP A 313 3.09 11.76 1.99
CA TRP A 313 1.65 11.47 1.92
C TRP A 313 1.27 10.00 1.85
N PHE A 314 2.17 9.13 1.38
CA PHE A 314 1.85 7.72 1.15
C PHE A 314 1.35 7.04 2.41
N LEU A 315 2.10 7.17 3.51
CA LEU A 315 1.77 6.53 4.78
C LEU A 315 0.45 7.10 5.37
N PRO A 316 0.26 8.43 5.52
CA PRO A 316 -1.02 8.98 5.97
C PRO A 316 -2.24 8.49 5.17
N ILE A 317 -2.15 8.45 3.84
CA ILE A 317 -3.26 8.00 2.98
C ILE A 317 -3.55 6.51 3.19
N VAL A 318 -2.49 5.69 3.14
CA VAL A 318 -2.62 4.23 3.26
C VAL A 318 -3.21 3.83 4.61
N TRP A 319 -2.69 4.38 5.72
CA TRP A 319 -3.18 4.03 7.05
C TRP A 319 -4.61 4.53 7.30
N SER A 320 -4.93 5.72 6.81
CA SER A 320 -6.24 6.30 7.07
C SER A 320 -7.37 5.67 6.27
N ILE A 321 -7.08 5.20 5.06
CA ILE A 321 -8.07 4.64 4.15
C ILE A 321 -8.01 3.11 4.18
N ILE A 322 -6.88 2.54 3.79
CA ILE A 322 -6.78 1.09 3.54
C ILE A 322 -6.85 0.33 4.87
N PHE A 323 -6.01 0.71 5.84
CA PHE A 323 -5.96 -0.01 7.11
C PHE A 323 -7.26 0.12 7.90
N THR A 324 -7.86 1.31 7.95
CA THR A 324 -9.17 1.53 8.60
C THR A 324 -10.27 0.66 7.98
N ILE A 325 -10.37 0.59 6.64
CA ILE A 325 -11.40 -0.24 6.00
C ILE A 325 -11.11 -1.74 6.18
N LEU A 326 -9.84 -2.16 6.17
CA LEU A 326 -9.47 -3.56 6.42
C LEU A 326 -9.85 -4.00 7.84
N LEU A 327 -9.56 -3.19 8.86
CA LEU A 327 -9.95 -3.50 10.24
C LEU A 327 -11.47 -3.62 10.40
N PHE A 328 -12.21 -2.70 9.79
CA PHE A 328 -13.67 -2.75 9.80
C PHE A 328 -14.20 -4.05 9.17
N ARG A 329 -13.65 -4.45 8.02
CA ARG A 329 -14.06 -5.70 7.36
C ARG A 329 -13.64 -6.95 8.12
N TYR A 330 -12.47 -6.94 8.74
CA TYR A 330 -12.01 -8.05 9.56
C TYR A 330 -12.95 -8.30 10.76
N ARG A 331 -13.44 -7.22 11.40
CA ARG A 331 -14.45 -7.32 12.46
C ARG A 331 -15.72 -8.03 11.99
N LEU A 332 -16.23 -7.70 10.80
CA LEU A 332 -17.44 -8.33 10.27
C LEU A 332 -17.28 -9.83 10.04
N ILE A 333 -16.06 -10.32 9.80
CA ILE A 333 -15.79 -11.76 9.67
C ILE A 333 -15.79 -12.45 11.03
N LEU A 334 -15.19 -11.82 12.05
CA LEU A 334 -15.04 -12.43 13.38
C LEU A 334 -16.34 -12.53 14.19
N ASP A 335 -17.38 -11.80 13.78
CA ASP A 335 -18.71 -11.87 14.40
C ASP A 335 -19.59 -13.01 13.85
N PHE A 336 -19.05 -13.83 12.93
CA PHE A 336 -19.56 -15.16 12.54
C PHE A 336 -18.69 -16.24 13.19
#